data_AF-A0A8T5SUT0-F1
#
_entry.id   AF-A0A8T5SUT0-F1
#
_cell.length_a   1.000
_cell.length_b   1.000
_cell.length_c   1.000
_cell.angle_alpha   90.00
_cell.angle_beta   90.00
_cell.angle_gamma   90.00
#
_symmetry.space_group_name_H-M   'P 1'
#
loop_
_entity.id
_entity.type
_entity.pdbx_description
1 polymer ?
#
loop_
_entity_poly.entity_id
_entity_poly.type
_entity_poly.pdbx_seq_one_letter_code
_entity_poly.pdbx_strand_id
1 'polypeptide(L)'
;MPRKNKKGEYEHFCVLIVAQGQWSDSDRQSVEEPIRKVITTHTPDPYPFFLKLTRRTEDPQSCKMCTPAYELLLELKGQADGIIYFGHHYIIPMDDLEDMARFVKMVLDNEKVKKMHMLYLDGFGEIKRTELSQWDLETLKSHIETKTCNMSDFLKQIENGKFDNRVLYEIVKW
;
A
#
# COMPACT_ATOMS: atom_id res chain seq x y z
N MET A 1 8.35 19.78 30.04
CA MET A 1 8.66 19.38 28.65
C MET A 1 7.62 18.38 28.18
N PRO A 2 6.87 18.64 27.09
CA PRO A 2 5.95 17.65 26.58
C PRO A 2 6.76 16.50 25.96
N ARG A 3 6.47 15.27 26.38
CA ARG A 3 7.07 14.07 25.81
C ARG A 3 6.72 14.04 24.32
N LYS A 4 7.72 14.09 23.44
CA LYS A 4 7.54 13.79 22.01
C LYS A 4 6.98 12.37 21.92
N ASN A 5 5.67 12.22 21.74
CA ASN A 5 5.06 10.93 21.45
C ASN A 5 5.73 10.41 20.18
N LYS A 6 6.42 9.27 20.28
CA LYS A 6 6.96 8.55 19.12
C LYS A 6 5.77 8.10 18.28
N LYS A 7 5.38 8.90 17.27
CA LYS A 7 4.23 8.60 16.39
C LYS A 7 4.51 7.55 15.33
N GLY A 8 5.76 7.13 15.11
CA GLY A 8 6.12 6.38 13.90
C GLY A 8 5.62 4.93 13.81
N GLU A 9 5.49 4.17 14.89
CA GLU A 9 5.36 2.69 14.81
C GLU A 9 4.02 2.16 14.27
N TYR A 10 3.06 3.03 13.98
CA TYR A 10 1.68 2.64 13.67
C TYR A 10 1.27 2.89 12.22
N GLU A 11 2.09 3.63 11.47
CA GLU A 11 1.75 4.16 10.16
C GLU A 11 2.36 3.28 9.06
N HIS A 12 1.53 2.49 8.40
CA HIS A 12 1.94 1.58 7.34
C HIS A 12 1.07 1.73 6.12
N PHE A 13 1.71 1.69 4.96
CA PHE A 13 1.01 1.69 3.70
C PHE A 13 1.47 0.51 2.87
N CYS A 14 0.51 -0.30 2.46
CA CYS A 14 0.76 -1.59 1.85
C CYS A 14 0.05 -1.63 0.51
N VAL A 15 0.77 -2.02 -0.54
CA VAL A 15 0.22 -2.19 -1.88
C VAL A 15 0.55 -3.58 -2.39
N LEU A 16 -0.45 -4.25 -2.96
CA LEU A 16 -0.27 -5.44 -3.78
C LEU A 16 -0.78 -5.15 -5.19
N ILE A 17 0.10 -5.28 -6.18
CA ILE A 17 -0.26 -5.26 -7.60
C ILE A 17 -0.43 -6.71 -8.04
N VAL A 18 -1.62 -7.08 -8.53
CA VAL A 18 -1.93 -8.46 -8.92
C VAL A 18 -1.89 -8.59 -10.44
N ALA A 19 -1.15 -9.60 -10.90
CA ALA A 19 -1.00 -9.91 -12.31
C ALA A 19 -2.30 -10.39 -12.97
N GLN A 20 -2.43 -10.06 -14.25
CA GLN A 20 -3.31 -10.75 -15.18
C GLN A 20 -2.59 -11.98 -15.71
N GLY A 21 -2.78 -13.11 -15.02
CA GLY A 21 -2.09 -14.38 -15.32
C GLY A 21 -0.75 -14.50 -14.58
N GLN A 22 0.21 -15.19 -15.20
CA GLN A 22 1.58 -15.31 -14.69
C GLN A 22 2.47 -14.32 -15.45
N TRP A 23 3.38 -13.64 -14.74
CA TRP A 23 4.29 -12.68 -15.37
C TRP A 23 5.63 -13.32 -15.68
N SER A 24 6.12 -13.05 -16.89
CA SER A 24 7.54 -13.14 -17.17
C SER A 24 8.29 -11.94 -16.55
N ASP A 25 9.62 -11.97 -16.55
CA ASP A 25 10.42 -10.86 -16.03
C ASP A 25 10.20 -9.56 -16.83
N SER A 26 9.94 -9.65 -18.15
CA SER A 26 9.63 -8.48 -18.97
C SER A 26 8.26 -7.90 -18.64
N ASP A 27 7.27 -8.73 -18.32
CA ASP A 27 5.96 -8.27 -17.86
C ASP A 27 6.10 -7.51 -16.53
N ARG A 28 6.87 -8.04 -15.57
CA ARG A 28 7.17 -7.34 -14.30
C ARG A 28 7.84 -6.00 -14.55
N GLN A 29 8.88 -5.97 -15.38
CA GLN A 29 9.60 -4.74 -15.71
C GLN A 29 8.69 -3.68 -16.35
N SER A 30 7.73 -4.09 -17.19
CA SER A 30 6.77 -3.15 -17.81
C SER A 30 5.90 -2.43 -16.78
N VAL A 31 5.66 -3.04 -15.62
CA VAL A 31 4.90 -2.46 -14.50
C VAL A 31 5.80 -1.64 -13.59
N GLU A 32 7.01 -2.13 -13.28
CA GLU A 32 7.93 -1.50 -12.33
C GLU A 32 8.67 -0.28 -12.90
N GLU A 33 9.02 -0.30 -14.19
CA GLU A 33 9.87 0.74 -14.78
C GLU A 33 9.23 2.14 -14.76
N PRO A 34 7.93 2.33 -15.06
CA PRO A 34 7.26 3.62 -14.91
C PRO A 34 7.34 4.16 -13.47
N ILE A 35 7.12 3.30 -12.46
CA ILE A 35 7.21 3.63 -11.03
C ILE A 35 8.63 4.09 -10.69
N ARG A 36 9.64 3.31 -11.12
CA ARG A 36 11.06 3.61 -10.91
C ARG A 36 11.46 4.94 -11.55
N LYS A 37 10.98 5.23 -12.77
CA LYS A 37 11.26 6.49 -13.47
C LYS A 37 10.80 7.69 -12.65
N VAL A 38 9.57 7.67 -12.13
CA VAL A 38 9.05 8.74 -11.27
C VAL A 38 9.94 8.97 -10.05
N ILE A 39 10.33 7.89 -9.35
CA ILE A 39 11.25 7.92 -8.20
C ILE A 39 12.59 8.60 -8.56
N THR A 40 13.17 8.25 -9.70
CA THR A 40 14.48 8.77 -10.11
C THR A 40 14.45 10.23 -10.60
N THR A 41 13.34 10.68 -11.20
CA THR A 41 13.26 12.02 -11.82
C THR A 41 12.96 13.14 -10.82
N HIS A 42 12.36 12.84 -9.66
CA HIS A 42 11.81 13.85 -8.75
C HIS A 42 12.54 13.96 -7.40
N THR A 43 13.85 13.70 -7.38
CA THR A 43 14.73 13.98 -6.22
C THR A 43 15.55 15.26 -6.48
N PRO A 44 15.62 16.25 -5.56
CA PRO A 44 15.23 16.22 -4.14
C PRO A 44 13.92 17.03 -3.88
N ASP A 45 12.81 16.34 -3.52
CA ASP A 45 11.41 16.83 -3.37
C ASP A 45 10.67 17.14 -4.70
N PRO A 46 9.39 16.70 -4.89
CA PRO A 46 8.24 17.00 -4.01
C PRO A 46 7.18 15.88 -3.86
N TYR A 47 7.50 14.62 -4.16
CA TYR A 47 6.52 13.52 -4.23
C TYR A 47 6.84 12.41 -3.21
N PRO A 48 6.34 12.52 -1.96
CA PRO A 48 6.69 11.61 -0.88
C PRO A 48 6.16 10.19 -1.14
N PHE A 49 5.02 10.04 -1.79
CA PHE A 49 4.33 8.74 -1.90
C PHE A 49 5.21 7.65 -2.54
N PHE A 50 5.71 7.88 -3.76
CA PHE A 50 6.49 6.89 -4.51
C PHE A 50 7.82 6.56 -3.85
N LEU A 51 8.48 7.55 -3.24
CA LEU A 51 9.76 7.39 -2.56
C LEU A 51 9.66 6.57 -1.27
N LYS A 52 8.45 6.46 -0.71
CA LYS A 52 8.19 5.70 0.52
C LYS A 52 7.82 4.25 0.22
N LEU A 53 7.46 3.91 -1.02
CA LEU A 53 7.15 2.55 -1.43
C LEU A 53 8.44 1.75 -1.68
N THR A 54 8.75 0.85 -0.75
CA THR A 54 9.83 -0.13 -0.92
C THR A 54 9.26 -1.44 -1.41
N ARG A 55 9.77 -1.96 -2.54
CA ARG A 55 9.40 -3.30 -3.01
C ARG A 55 9.80 -4.35 -1.98
N ARG A 56 8.90 -5.29 -1.70
CA ARG A 56 9.15 -6.44 -0.83
C ARG A 56 9.13 -7.73 -1.62
N THR A 57 10.19 -8.50 -1.47
CA THR A 57 10.30 -9.89 -1.95
C THR A 57 10.31 -10.90 -0.80
N GLU A 58 10.52 -10.41 0.42
CA GLU A 58 10.68 -11.18 1.64
C GLU A 58 9.88 -10.55 2.78
N ASP A 59 9.60 -11.36 3.80
CA ASP A 59 8.90 -10.92 5.00
C ASP A 59 9.67 -9.81 5.72
N PRO A 60 9.01 -8.69 6.08
CA PRO A 60 9.64 -7.56 6.76
C PRO A 60 9.97 -7.78 8.25
N GLN A 61 10.03 -9.03 8.76
CA GLN A 61 10.27 -9.61 10.12
C GLN A 61 10.53 -8.67 11.32
N SER A 62 11.22 -7.57 11.09
CA SER A 62 11.48 -6.45 12.01
C SER A 62 10.25 -5.66 12.49
N CYS A 63 9.13 -5.64 11.76
CA CYS A 63 7.96 -4.81 12.12
C CYS A 63 6.70 -5.63 12.42
N LYS A 64 6.15 -5.39 13.62
CA LYS A 64 4.97 -6.07 14.16
C LYS A 64 3.68 -5.84 13.39
N MET A 65 3.61 -4.76 12.61
CA MET A 65 2.48 -4.51 11.70
C MET A 65 2.79 -4.92 10.27
N CYS A 66 4.04 -4.76 9.80
CA CYS A 66 4.36 -5.14 8.43
C CYS A 66 4.29 -6.65 8.20
N THR A 67 4.67 -7.47 9.17
CA THR A 67 4.61 -8.94 9.03
C THR A 67 3.17 -9.44 8.80
N PRO A 68 2.19 -9.18 9.68
CA PRO A 68 0.82 -9.64 9.42
C PRO A 68 0.19 -8.97 8.18
N ALA A 69 0.55 -7.71 7.86
CA ALA A 69 0.10 -7.08 6.63
C ALA A 69 0.72 -7.75 5.37
N TYR A 70 1.96 -8.21 5.45
CA TYR A 70 2.62 -8.93 4.37
C TYR A 70 1.99 -10.30 4.15
N GLU A 71 1.70 -11.03 5.24
CA GLU A 71 0.95 -12.29 5.20
C GLU A 71 -0.44 -12.10 4.57
N LEU A 72 -1.16 -11.03 4.94
CA LEU A 72 -2.45 -10.67 4.32
C LEU A 72 -2.31 -10.48 2.81
N LEU A 73 -1.31 -9.72 2.36
CA LEU A 73 -1.09 -9.49 0.93
C LEU A 73 -0.67 -10.79 0.21
N LEU A 74 0.06 -11.70 0.85
CA LEU A 74 0.34 -13.02 0.29
C LEU A 74 -0.92 -13.87 0.14
N GLU A 75 -1.82 -13.86 1.13
CA GLU A 75 -3.12 -14.55 1.05
C GLU A 75 -3.98 -14.01 -0.10
N LEU A 76 -4.07 -12.68 -0.23
CA LEU A 76 -4.83 -12.01 -1.30
C LEU A 76 -4.23 -12.26 -2.69
N LYS A 77 -2.90 -12.36 -2.79
CA LYS A 77 -2.20 -12.72 -4.03
C LYS A 77 -2.51 -14.16 -4.43
N GLY A 78 -2.57 -15.07 -3.45
CA GLY A 78 -2.76 -16.50 -3.68
C GLY A 78 -1.70 -17.06 -4.64
N GLN A 79 -2.14 -17.79 -5.67
CA GLN A 79 -1.28 -18.35 -6.71
C GLN A 79 -0.98 -17.39 -7.87
N ALA A 80 -1.60 -16.20 -7.88
CA ALA A 80 -1.32 -15.22 -8.92
C ALA A 80 0.10 -14.65 -8.75
N ASP A 81 0.64 -14.14 -9.84
CA ASP A 81 1.84 -13.33 -9.76
C ASP A 81 1.52 -11.91 -9.28
N GLY A 82 2.53 -11.18 -8.80
CA GLY A 82 2.32 -9.82 -8.33
C GLY A 82 3.56 -9.16 -7.77
N ILE A 83 3.41 -7.88 -7.42
CA ILE A 83 4.44 -7.07 -6.76
C ILE A 83 3.87 -6.48 -5.49
N ILE A 84 4.61 -6.58 -4.40
CA ILE A 84 4.25 -6.05 -3.10
C ILE A 84 5.14 -4.83 -2.79
N TYR A 85 4.53 -3.72 -2.38
CA TYR A 85 5.22 -2.53 -1.91
C TYR A 85 4.78 -2.18 -0.49
N PHE A 86 5.73 -1.68 0.30
CA PHE A 86 5.51 -1.22 1.67
C PHE A 86 6.11 0.16 1.89
N GLY A 87 5.32 1.07 2.42
CA GLY A 87 5.74 2.27 3.13
C GLY A 87 5.68 2.02 4.64
N HIS A 88 6.82 2.18 5.31
CA HIS A 88 6.95 2.05 6.77
C HIS A 88 7.09 3.43 7.39
N HIS A 89 6.32 3.72 8.44
CA HIS A 89 6.24 5.03 9.10
C HIS A 89 5.82 6.14 8.14
N TYR A 90 4.72 5.92 7.42
CA TYR A 90 4.27 6.81 6.37
C TYR A 90 2.91 7.41 6.69
N ILE A 91 2.90 8.71 6.98
CA ILE A 91 1.68 9.52 7.03
C ILE A 91 1.37 9.98 5.62
N ILE A 92 0.13 9.79 5.17
CA ILE A 92 -0.34 10.31 3.88
C ILE A 92 -0.86 11.74 4.10
N PRO A 93 -0.09 12.80 3.77
CA PRO A 93 -0.64 14.15 3.70
C PRO A 93 -1.63 14.25 2.54
N MET A 94 -2.48 15.28 2.57
CA MET A 94 -3.44 15.53 1.49
C MET A 94 -2.77 15.68 0.12
N ASP A 95 -1.57 16.26 0.08
CA ASP A 95 -0.80 16.46 -1.16
C ASP A 95 -0.38 15.12 -1.82
N ASP A 96 -0.29 14.04 -1.03
CA ASP A 96 0.07 12.70 -1.52
C ASP A 96 -1.13 11.96 -2.14
N LEU A 97 -2.35 12.48 -1.98
CA LEU A 97 -3.54 11.90 -2.62
C LEU A 97 -3.46 12.02 -4.14
N GLU A 98 -2.94 13.14 -4.66
CA GLU A 98 -2.77 13.30 -6.11
C GLU A 98 -1.75 12.29 -6.67
N ASP A 99 -0.65 12.08 -5.96
CA ASP A 99 0.36 11.08 -6.32
C ASP A 99 -0.18 9.66 -6.24
N MET A 100 -0.97 9.37 -5.21
CA MET A 100 -1.63 8.08 -5.06
C MET A 100 -2.58 7.84 -6.25
N ALA A 101 -3.36 8.84 -6.67
CA ALA A 101 -4.22 8.73 -7.84
C ALA A 101 -3.40 8.47 -9.13
N ARG A 102 -2.28 9.19 -9.32
CA ARG A 102 -1.36 8.97 -10.43
C ARG A 102 -0.75 7.57 -10.40
N PHE A 103 -0.36 7.08 -9.22
CA PHE A 103 0.17 5.73 -9.03
C PHE A 103 -0.86 4.66 -9.40
N VAL A 104 -2.08 4.75 -8.86
CA VAL A 104 -3.18 3.83 -9.15
C VAL A 104 -3.44 3.77 -10.64
N LYS A 105 -3.59 4.94 -11.28
CA LYS A 105 -3.83 5.03 -12.73
C LYS A 105 -2.68 4.42 -13.53
N MET A 106 -1.44 4.79 -13.23
CA MET A 106 -0.26 4.26 -13.93
C MET A 106 -0.17 2.73 -13.88
N VAL A 107 -0.46 2.15 -12.72
CA VAL A 107 -0.40 0.69 -12.54
C VAL A 107 -1.60 0.00 -13.19
N LEU A 108 -2.81 0.51 -12.94
CA LEU A 108 -4.03 -0.10 -13.46
C LEU A 108 -4.28 0.21 -14.94
N ASP A 109 -3.58 1.13 -15.58
CA ASP A 109 -3.63 1.27 -17.05
C ASP A 109 -2.76 0.22 -17.76
N ASN A 110 -1.81 -0.43 -17.05
CA ASN A 110 -0.96 -1.46 -17.65
C ASN A 110 -1.77 -2.75 -17.92
N GLU A 111 -1.81 -3.22 -19.16
CA GLU A 111 -2.54 -4.41 -19.61
C GLU A 111 -2.22 -5.69 -18.82
N LYS A 112 -1.01 -5.78 -18.26
CA LYS A 112 -0.55 -6.93 -17.49
C LYS A 112 -1.11 -6.98 -16.07
N VAL A 113 -1.72 -5.89 -15.58
CA VAL A 113 -2.29 -5.81 -14.22
C VAL A 113 -3.78 -6.12 -14.25
N LYS A 114 -4.23 -6.99 -13.34
CA LYS A 114 -5.64 -7.35 -13.16
C LYS A 114 -6.35 -6.43 -12.16
N LYS A 115 -5.72 -6.22 -11.01
CA LYS A 115 -6.24 -5.42 -9.89
C LYS A 115 -5.11 -4.97 -8.98
N MET A 116 -5.40 -4.03 -8.09
CA MET A 116 -4.49 -3.56 -7.05
C MET A 116 -5.21 -3.65 -5.70
N HIS A 117 -4.49 -4.05 -4.65
CA HIS A 117 -4.94 -3.87 -3.28
C HIS A 117 -4.13 -2.76 -2.62
N MET A 118 -4.80 -1.89 -1.87
CA MET A 118 -4.17 -0.81 -1.12
C MET A 118 -4.72 -0.80 0.30
N LEU A 119 -3.83 -0.76 1.28
CA LEU A 119 -4.18 -0.72 2.68
C LEU A 119 -3.35 0.36 3.36
N TYR A 120 -4.04 1.31 3.98
CA TYR A 120 -3.42 2.25 4.90
C TYR A 120 -3.79 1.90 6.32
N LEU A 121 -2.78 1.79 7.17
CA LEU A 121 -2.89 1.50 8.58
C LEU A 121 -2.29 2.68 9.33
N ASP A 122 -3.14 3.44 10.01
CA ASP A 122 -2.80 4.57 10.86
C ASP A 122 -3.68 4.53 12.13
N GLY A 123 -3.37 5.37 13.12
CA GLY A 123 -4.27 5.65 14.22
C GLY A 123 -4.28 4.59 15.32
N PHE A 124 -3.37 3.62 15.31
CA PHE A 124 -3.20 2.69 16.45
C PHE A 124 -2.56 3.39 17.68
N GLY A 125 -2.49 4.72 17.71
CA GLY A 125 -2.02 5.46 18.89
C GLY A 125 -2.84 5.19 20.16
N GLU A 126 -4.07 4.69 20.01
CA GLU A 126 -4.92 4.22 21.12
C GLU A 126 -4.59 2.78 21.55
N ILE A 127 -4.01 1.98 20.66
CA ILE A 127 -3.59 0.60 20.93
C ILE A 127 -2.26 0.63 21.67
N LYS A 128 -2.17 -0.11 22.78
CA LYS A 128 -0.91 -0.20 23.52
C LYS A 128 0.12 -0.91 22.65
N ARG A 129 1.35 -0.40 22.63
CA ARG A 129 2.49 -1.03 21.92
C ARG A 129 2.65 -2.53 22.24
N THR A 130 2.36 -2.93 23.48
CA THR A 130 2.39 -4.33 23.93
C THR A 130 1.33 -5.18 23.23
N GLU A 131 0.14 -4.63 22.98
CA GLU A 131 -0.93 -5.29 22.25
C GLU A 131 -0.59 -5.40 20.77
N LEU A 132 -0.12 -4.30 20.14
CA LEU A 132 0.36 -4.30 18.75
C LEU A 132 1.44 -5.37 18.51
N SER A 133 2.32 -5.59 19.49
CA SER A 133 3.42 -6.56 19.37
C SER A 133 2.98 -8.03 19.31
N GLN A 134 1.71 -8.29 19.64
CA GLN A 134 1.08 -9.60 19.66
C GLN A 134 0.12 -9.80 18.47
N TRP A 135 -0.04 -8.79 17.61
CA TRP A 135 -0.93 -8.89 16.46
C TRP A 135 -0.42 -9.93 15.47
N ASP A 136 -1.30 -10.87 15.17
CA ASP A 136 -1.18 -11.81 14.07
C ASP A 136 -2.09 -11.39 12.90
N LEU A 137 -2.08 -12.19 11.84
CA LEU A 137 -2.90 -11.97 10.66
C LEU A 137 -4.40 -11.87 10.98
N GLU A 138 -4.92 -12.76 11.82
CA GLU A 138 -6.36 -12.80 12.14
C GLU A 138 -6.78 -11.60 12.99
N THR A 139 -5.93 -11.18 13.93
CA THR A 139 -6.13 -9.94 14.68
C THR A 139 -6.15 -8.74 13.75
N LEU A 140 -5.20 -8.65 12.80
CA LEU A 140 -5.19 -7.57 11.80
C LEU A 140 -6.48 -7.56 10.97
N LYS A 141 -6.93 -8.71 10.46
CA LYS A 141 -8.16 -8.84 9.67
C LYS A 141 -9.40 -8.33 10.43
N SER A 142 -9.47 -8.57 11.74
CA SER A 142 -10.60 -8.10 12.56
C SER A 142 -10.64 -6.58 12.77
N HIS A 143 -9.54 -5.87 12.48
CA HIS A 143 -9.42 -4.42 12.65
C HIS A 143 -9.43 -3.64 11.33
N ILE A 144 -9.60 -4.33 10.20
CA ILE A 144 -9.67 -3.70 8.88
C ILE A 144 -11.01 -4.00 8.21
N GLU A 145 -11.52 -3.01 7.49
CA GLU A 145 -12.64 -3.19 6.58
C GLU A 145 -12.10 -3.54 5.19
N THR A 146 -12.88 -4.22 4.37
CA THR A 146 -12.53 -4.48 2.97
C THR A 146 -13.56 -3.84 2.06
N LYS A 147 -13.09 -3.14 1.03
CA LYS A 147 -13.93 -2.45 0.06
C LYS A 147 -13.47 -2.75 -1.35
N THR A 148 -14.35 -3.32 -2.17
CA THR A 148 -14.10 -3.47 -3.61
C THR A 148 -14.66 -2.27 -4.36
N CYS A 149 -13.88 -1.71 -5.28
CA CYS A 149 -14.28 -0.62 -6.15
C CYS A 149 -13.56 -0.72 -7.51
N ASN A 150 -14.16 -0.16 -8.56
CA ASN A 150 -13.44 0.01 -9.82
C ASN A 150 -12.49 1.21 -9.76
N MET A 151 -11.55 1.28 -10.70
CA MET A 151 -10.55 2.34 -10.79
C MET A 151 -11.20 3.73 -10.86
N SER A 152 -12.26 3.90 -11.65
CA SER A 152 -12.91 5.20 -11.82
C SER A 152 -13.51 5.71 -10.51
N ASP A 153 -14.17 4.83 -9.75
CA ASP A 153 -14.79 5.17 -8.48
C ASP A 153 -13.76 5.39 -7.38
N PHE A 154 -12.64 4.66 -7.41
CA PHE A 154 -11.52 4.92 -6.51
C PHE A 154 -10.89 6.28 -6.78
N LEU A 155 -10.56 6.59 -8.04
CA LEU A 155 -9.96 7.88 -8.41
C LEU A 155 -10.85 9.06 -8.04
N LYS A 156 -12.17 8.94 -8.25
CA LYS A 156 -13.14 9.95 -7.78
C LYS A 156 -13.16 10.08 -6.26
N GLN A 157 -13.02 8.99 -5.50
CA GLN A 157 -12.94 9.08 -4.04
C GLN A 157 -11.71 9.87 -3.60
N ILE A 158 -10.54 9.57 -4.19
CA ILE A 158 -9.29 10.27 -3.90
C ILE A 158 -9.37 11.76 -4.28
N GLU A 159 -9.91 12.08 -5.45
CA GLU A 159 -10.13 13.47 -5.90
C GLU A 159 -11.03 14.27 -4.93
N ASN A 160 -12.00 13.61 -4.31
CA ASN A 160 -12.87 14.19 -3.29
C ASN A 160 -12.23 14.24 -1.89
N GLY A 161 -10.92 13.96 -1.77
CA GLY A 161 -10.21 13.94 -0.49
C GLY A 161 -10.60 12.79 0.43
N LYS A 162 -11.19 11.71 -0.12
CA LYS A 162 -11.64 10.55 0.67
C LYS A 162 -10.71 9.38 0.47
N PHE A 163 -9.98 9.04 1.52
CA PHE A 163 -9.20 7.82 1.61
C PHE A 163 -9.19 7.35 3.06
N ASP A 164 -10.05 6.39 3.36
CA ASP A 164 -10.27 5.92 4.72
C ASP A 164 -9.12 5.03 5.21
N ASN A 165 -8.69 5.28 6.43
CA ASN A 165 -7.73 4.46 7.15
C ASN A 165 -8.36 3.13 7.60
N ARG A 166 -7.55 2.07 7.71
CA ARG A 166 -7.95 0.69 8.06
C ARG A 166 -8.95 0.09 7.08
N VAL A 167 -8.98 0.60 5.85
CA VAL A 167 -9.74 0.01 4.76
C VAL A 167 -8.77 -0.58 3.76
N LEU A 168 -8.90 -1.87 3.52
CA LEU A 168 -8.29 -2.59 2.42
C LEU A 168 -9.13 -2.36 1.16
N TYR A 169 -8.65 -1.49 0.27
CA TYR A 169 -9.27 -1.27 -1.03
C TYR A 169 -8.81 -2.35 -1.99
N GLU A 170 -9.75 -3.13 -2.54
CA GLU A 170 -9.54 -3.89 -3.76
C GLU A 170 -10.00 -3.04 -4.94
N ILE A 171 -9.05 -2.59 -5.75
CA ILE A 171 -9.27 -1.71 -6.88
C ILE A 171 -9.17 -2.53 -8.16
N VAL A 172 -10.31 -2.77 -8.81
CA VAL A 172 -10.38 -3.48 -10.10
C VAL A 172 -10.31 -2.48 -11.26
N LYS A 173 -9.78 -2.88 -12.42
CA LYS A 173 -9.69 -2.02 -13.60
C LYS A 173 -11.05 -1.48 -14.08
N TRP A 174 -12.08 -2.35 -14.07
CA TRP A 174 -13.40 -2.13 -14.66
C TRP A 174 -14.51 -2.46 -13.66
#